data_AF-A0A538UAG8-F1
#
_entry.id   AF-A0A538UAG8-F1
#
_cell.length_a   1.000
_cell.length_b   1.000
_cell.length_c   1.000
_cell.angle_alpha   90.00
_cell.angle_beta   90.00
_cell.angle_gamma   90.00
#
_symmetry.space_group_name_H-M   'P 1'
#
loop_
_entity.id
_entity.type
_entity.pdbx_description
1 polymer ?
#
loop_
_entity_poly.entity_id
_entity_poly.type
_entity_poly.pdbx_seq_one_letter_code
_entity_poly.pdbx_strand_id
1 'polypeptide(L)'
;MNGGAMERRWSPRARSFARMLVVVASLGTLAMAAWLGAVILWVLPAHDPERLPLWSKIAVGLVAYGVLGLVALARHERFPWIDSIARIASVAACGAGTLVVASMVQAPPGPFEGYLLVMGIWIVFHGVALLAHLAIRAGAEGRHANS
;
A
#
# COMPACT_ATOMS: atom_id res chain seq x y z
N MET A 1 -24.45 -3.86 -33.54
CA MET A 1 -24.70 -3.36 -32.16
C MET A 1 -23.43 -2.67 -31.68
N ASN A 2 -23.35 -1.36 -31.87
CA ASN A 2 -22.23 -0.54 -31.40
C ASN A 2 -22.42 -0.33 -29.90
N GLY A 3 -21.91 -1.27 -29.09
CA GLY A 3 -21.78 -1.08 -27.66
C GLY A 3 -20.80 0.05 -27.45
N GLY A 4 -21.30 1.28 -27.36
CA GLY A 4 -20.55 2.47 -27.01
C GLY A 4 -19.96 2.25 -25.62
N ALA A 5 -18.77 1.67 -25.56
CA ALA A 5 -18.00 1.55 -24.36
C ALA A 5 -17.88 2.97 -23.80
N MET A 6 -18.54 3.20 -22.67
CA MET A 6 -18.45 4.45 -21.92
C MET A 6 -16.97 4.71 -21.65
N GLU A 7 -16.33 5.53 -22.49
CA GLU A 7 -15.01 6.09 -22.22
C GLU A 7 -15.14 6.97 -20.98
N ARG A 8 -14.98 6.36 -19.80
CA ARG A 8 -14.97 7.08 -18.54
C ARG A 8 -13.74 7.99 -18.51
N ARG A 9 -13.92 9.23 -18.96
CA ARG A 9 -12.94 10.31 -18.80
C ARG A 9 -12.79 10.60 -17.30
N TRP A 10 -11.72 10.10 -16.70
CA TRP A 10 -11.32 10.54 -15.37
C TRP A 10 -11.00 12.03 -15.38
N SER A 11 -11.65 12.79 -14.49
CA SER A 11 -11.40 14.22 -14.37
C SER A 11 -9.96 14.49 -13.88
N PRO A 12 -9.36 15.64 -14.23
CA PRO A 12 -8.07 16.04 -13.68
C PRO A 12 -8.04 16.03 -12.13
N ARG A 13 -9.18 16.37 -11.51
CA ARG A 13 -9.36 16.33 -10.05
C ARG A 13 -9.21 14.91 -9.49
N ALA A 14 -9.79 13.91 -10.14
CA ALA A 14 -9.66 12.51 -9.71
C ALA A 14 -8.21 12.02 -9.76
N ARG A 15 -7.44 12.42 -10.79
CA ARG A 15 -6.01 12.11 -10.89
C ARG A 15 -5.20 12.74 -9.77
N SER A 16 -5.38 14.04 -9.52
CA SER A 16 -4.68 14.75 -8.45
C SER A 16 -5.02 14.17 -7.08
N PHE A 17 -6.29 13.84 -6.85
CA PHE A 17 -6.74 13.23 -5.60
C PHE A 17 -6.10 11.85 -5.39
N ALA A 18 -6.11 10.96 -6.38
CA ALA A 18 -5.48 9.65 -6.28
C ALA A 18 -3.98 9.75 -6.01
N ARG A 19 -3.28 10.69 -6.66
CA ARG A 19 -1.85 10.96 -6.40
C ARG A 19 -1.63 11.41 -4.96
N MET A 20 -2.44 12.33 -4.45
CA MET A 20 -2.37 12.80 -3.06
C MET A 20 -2.57 11.64 -2.08
N LEU A 21 -3.57 10.77 -2.32
CA LEU A 21 -3.81 9.60 -1.48
C LEU A 21 -2.60 8.65 -1.45
N VAL A 22 -1.97 8.38 -2.59
CA VAL A 22 -0.74 7.55 -2.63
C VAL A 22 0.39 8.20 -1.86
N VAL A 23 0.63 9.50 -2.02
CA VAL A 23 1.67 10.21 -1.25
C VAL A 23 1.43 10.09 0.25
N VAL A 24 0.21 10.39 0.71
CA VAL A 24 -0.15 10.31 2.13
C VAL A 24 -0.01 8.87 2.65
N ALA A 25 -0.53 7.90 1.91
CA ALA A 25 -0.46 6.49 2.29
C ALA A 25 0.98 5.98 2.37
N SER A 26 1.82 6.33 1.38
CA SER A 26 3.24 5.99 1.35
C SER A 26 4.00 6.62 2.51
N LEU A 27 3.81 7.92 2.78
CA LEU A 27 4.45 8.58 3.92
C LEU A 27 4.00 7.99 5.26
N GLY A 28 2.71 7.67 5.41
CA GLY A 28 2.22 7.01 6.63
C GLY A 28 2.78 5.60 6.79
N THR A 29 2.94 4.83 5.70
CA THR A 29 3.59 3.51 5.74
C THR A 29 5.06 3.64 6.13
N LEU A 30 5.78 4.65 5.65
CA LEU A 30 7.16 4.93 6.07
C LEU A 30 7.23 5.36 7.54
N ALA A 31 6.28 6.18 8.00
CA ALA A 31 6.20 6.56 9.41
C ALA A 31 5.93 5.35 10.32
N MET A 32 5.04 4.44 9.91
CA MET A 32 4.82 3.16 10.59
C MET A 32 6.09 2.30 10.62
N ALA A 33 6.83 2.25 9.51
CA ALA A 33 8.09 1.52 9.44
C ALA A 33 9.14 2.11 10.40
N ALA A 34 9.24 3.44 10.47
CA ALA A 34 10.14 4.13 11.38
C ALA A 34 9.75 3.88 12.86
N TRP A 35 8.46 3.96 13.18
CA TRP A 35 7.94 3.59 14.49
C TRP A 35 8.25 2.12 14.84
N LEU A 36 8.03 1.19 13.90
CA LEU A 36 8.33 -0.21 14.13
C LEU A 36 9.83 -0.44 14.30
N GLY A 37 10.67 0.29 13.56
CA GLY A 37 12.13 0.31 13.76
C GLY A 37 12.51 0.74 15.17
N ALA A 38 11.86 1.78 15.70
CA ALA A 38 12.04 2.20 17.09
C ALA A 38 11.68 1.09 18.09
N VAL A 39 10.54 0.41 17.89
CA VAL A 39 10.11 -0.72 18.72
C VAL A 39 11.11 -1.89 18.64
N ILE A 40 11.62 -2.21 17.44
CA ILE A 40 12.62 -3.27 17.23
C ILE A 40 13.93 -2.96 17.93
N LEU A 41 14.39 -1.72 17.92
CA LEU A 41 15.68 -1.35 18.51
C LEU A 41 15.63 -1.19 20.02
N TRP A 42 14.53 -0.66 20.56
CA TRP A 42 14.47 -0.25 21.97
C TRP A 42 13.54 -1.07 22.85
N VAL A 43 12.49 -1.71 22.29
CA VAL A 43 11.46 -2.39 23.09
C VAL A 43 11.60 -3.91 23.00
N LEU A 44 11.63 -4.44 21.78
CA LEU A 44 11.65 -5.88 21.52
C LEU A 44 12.82 -6.65 22.17
N PRO A 45 14.07 -6.16 22.18
CA PRO A 45 15.19 -6.93 22.75
C PRO A 45 15.03 -7.23 24.24
N ALA A 46 14.33 -6.36 24.98
CA ALA A 46 14.10 -6.52 26.41
C ALA A 46 12.83 -7.30 26.75
N HIS A 47 11.82 -7.30 25.87
CA HIS A 47 10.50 -7.87 26.15
C HIS A 47 10.23 -9.19 25.42
N ASP A 48 10.65 -9.30 24.16
CA ASP A 48 10.39 -10.47 23.31
C ASP A 48 11.44 -10.58 22.17
N PRO A 49 12.67 -11.04 22.47
CA PRO A 49 13.75 -11.11 21.50
C PRO A 49 13.48 -12.14 20.38
N GLU A 50 12.66 -13.16 20.64
CA GLU A 50 12.35 -14.21 19.66
C GLU A 50 11.57 -13.69 18.45
N ARG A 51 10.76 -12.63 18.65
CA ARG A 51 10.00 -12.00 17.56
C ARG A 51 10.79 -11.00 16.72
N LEU A 52 12.03 -10.65 17.09
CA LEU A 52 12.87 -9.69 16.35
C LEU A 52 12.99 -9.99 14.84
N PRO A 53 13.23 -11.23 14.40
CA PRO A 53 13.39 -11.53 12.97
C PRO A 53 12.11 -11.29 12.16
N LEU A 54 10.95 -11.60 12.74
CA LEU A 54 9.65 -11.39 12.09
C LEU A 54 9.37 -9.89 11.92
N TRP A 55 9.48 -9.13 13.01
CA TRP A 55 9.21 -7.69 12.98
C TRP A 55 10.18 -6.93 12.09
N SER A 56 11.45 -7.35 12.04
CA SER A 56 12.45 -6.76 11.14
C SER A 56 12.06 -6.95 9.67
N LYS A 57 11.59 -8.14 9.29
CA LYS A 57 11.09 -8.39 7.92
C LYS A 57 9.88 -7.53 7.59
N ILE A 58 8.96 -7.38 8.55
CA ILE A 58 7.78 -6.50 8.39
C ILE A 58 8.24 -5.05 8.19
N ALA A 59 9.14 -4.53 9.03
CA ALA A 59 9.66 -3.17 8.89
C ALA A 59 10.31 -2.92 7.52
N VAL A 60 11.15 -3.85 7.05
CA VAL A 60 11.76 -3.78 5.71
C VAL A 60 10.69 -3.81 4.62
N GLY A 61 9.68 -4.68 4.74
CA GLY A 61 8.55 -4.74 3.81
C GLY A 61 7.76 -3.42 3.75
N LEU A 62 7.51 -2.80 4.90
CA LEU A 62 6.86 -1.49 4.98
C LEU A 62 7.70 -0.40 4.31
N VAL A 63 9.02 -0.36 4.54
CA VAL A 63 9.91 0.59 3.85
C VAL A 63 9.87 0.37 2.35
N ALA A 64 10.06 -0.86 1.90
CA ALA A 64 10.06 -1.20 0.48
C ALA A 64 8.74 -0.81 -0.19
N TYR A 65 7.61 -1.08 0.45
CA TYR A 65 6.29 -0.76 -0.09
C TYR A 65 5.98 0.74 -0.08
N GLY A 66 6.36 1.46 0.98
CA GLY A 66 6.30 2.92 1.05
C GLY A 66 7.10 3.59 -0.06
N VAL A 67 8.34 3.14 -0.28
CA VAL A 67 9.20 3.64 -1.35
C VAL A 67 8.63 3.28 -2.73
N LEU A 68 8.13 2.06 -2.91
CA LEU A 68 7.53 1.62 -4.18
C LEU A 68 6.37 2.53 -4.62
N GLY A 69 5.50 2.94 -3.69
CA GLY A 69 4.42 3.88 -3.98
C GLY A 69 4.93 5.23 -4.49
N LEU A 70 5.94 5.80 -3.83
CA LEU A 70 6.56 7.07 -4.26
C LEU A 70 7.31 6.94 -5.59
N VAL A 71 8.01 5.82 -5.80
CA VAL A 71 8.74 5.57 -7.05
C VAL A 71 7.76 5.36 -8.22
N ALA A 72 6.66 4.64 -8.01
CA ALA A 72 5.61 4.46 -9.02
C ALA A 72 4.95 5.79 -9.43
N LEU A 73 4.89 6.77 -8.53
CA LEU A 73 4.47 8.14 -8.86
C LEU A 73 5.51 8.89 -9.69
N ALA A 74 6.80 8.75 -9.37
CA ALA A 74 7.87 9.59 -9.90
C ALA A 74 8.54 9.07 -11.19
N ARG A 75 8.62 7.74 -11.39
CA ARG A 75 9.54 7.14 -12.39
C ARG A 75 8.89 6.19 -13.40
N HIS A 76 7.56 6.17 -13.49
CA HIS A 76 6.84 5.22 -14.34
C HIS A 76 7.21 5.32 -15.84
N GLU A 77 7.36 6.53 -16.39
CA GLU A 77 7.72 6.74 -17.81
C GLU A 77 9.06 6.10 -18.17
N ARG A 78 9.98 6.00 -17.21
CA ARG A 78 11.31 5.42 -17.42
C ARG A 78 11.33 3.91 -17.24
N PHE A 79 10.44 3.36 -16.42
CA PHE A 79 10.48 1.97 -15.98
C PHE A 79 9.07 1.37 -15.85
N PRO A 80 8.48 0.89 -16.96
CA PRO A 80 7.10 0.39 -16.97
C PRO A 80 6.89 -0.86 -16.09
N TRP A 81 7.94 -1.64 -15.83
CA TRP A 81 7.86 -2.80 -14.94
C TRP A 81 7.54 -2.44 -13.49
N ILE A 82 7.81 -1.20 -13.06
CA ILE A 82 7.50 -0.72 -11.70
C ILE A 82 6.00 -0.79 -11.43
N ASP A 83 5.18 -0.51 -12.44
CA ASP A 83 3.72 -0.55 -12.32
C ASP A 83 3.19 -1.96 -12.08
N SER A 84 3.79 -2.96 -12.75
CA SER A 84 3.44 -4.37 -12.54
C SER A 84 3.80 -4.80 -11.13
N ILE A 85 4.98 -4.43 -10.64
CA ILE A 85 5.40 -4.74 -9.26
C ILE A 85 4.50 -4.02 -8.25
N ALA A 86 4.24 -2.73 -8.44
CA ALA A 86 3.34 -1.94 -7.60
C ALA A 86 1.95 -2.55 -7.53
N ARG A 87 1.41 -3.02 -8.66
CA ARG A 87 0.10 -3.68 -8.71
C ARG A 87 0.09 -5.00 -7.92
N ILE A 88 1.05 -5.88 -8.17
CA ILE A 88 1.15 -7.17 -7.47
C ILE A 88 1.33 -6.94 -5.96
N ALA A 89 2.24 -6.05 -5.58
CA ALA A 89 2.47 -5.69 -4.19
C ALA A 89 1.23 -5.10 -3.53
N SER A 90 0.45 -4.28 -4.24
CA SER A 90 -0.79 -3.69 -3.70
C SER A 90 -1.89 -4.73 -3.48
N VAL A 91 -2.04 -5.70 -4.39
CA VAL A 91 -2.99 -6.81 -4.21
C VAL A 91 -2.58 -7.66 -3.01
N ALA A 92 -1.28 -7.98 -2.90
CA ALA A 92 -0.75 -8.72 -1.76
C ALA A 92 -0.94 -7.95 -0.44
N ALA A 93 -0.70 -6.63 -0.44
CA ALA A 93 -0.92 -5.75 0.70
C ALA A 93 -2.40 -5.74 1.14
N CYS A 94 -3.35 -5.61 0.21
CA CYS A 94 -4.77 -5.69 0.52
C CYS A 94 -5.14 -7.05 1.13
N GLY A 95 -4.63 -8.16 0.57
CA GLY A 95 -4.85 -9.50 1.10
C GLY A 95 -4.29 -9.65 2.51
N ALA A 96 -3.01 -9.35 2.70
CA ALA A 96 -2.33 -9.46 4.00
C ALA A 96 -2.97 -8.56 5.06
N GLY A 97 -3.24 -7.29 4.74
CA GLY A 97 -3.89 -6.36 5.65
C GLY A 97 -5.29 -6.81 6.04
N THR A 98 -6.08 -7.34 5.09
CA THR A 98 -7.42 -7.89 5.38
C THR A 98 -7.34 -9.11 6.30
N LEU A 99 -6.37 -10.01 6.07
CA LEU A 99 -6.15 -11.17 6.93
C LEU A 99 -5.80 -10.76 8.37
N VAL A 100 -4.94 -9.74 8.53
CA VAL A 100 -4.60 -9.18 9.87
C VAL A 100 -5.81 -8.57 10.55
N VAL A 101 -6.62 -7.79 9.82
CA VAL A 101 -7.86 -7.21 10.37
C VAL A 101 -8.82 -8.32 10.80
N ALA A 102 -9.05 -9.31 9.95
CA ALA A 102 -9.94 -10.44 10.24
C ALA A 102 -9.46 -11.23 11.46
N SER A 103 -8.16 -11.54 11.56
CA SER A 103 -7.61 -12.27 12.70
C SER A 103 -7.76 -11.49 14.02
N MET A 104 -7.65 -10.17 13.97
CA MET A 104 -7.85 -9.32 15.15
C MET A 104 -9.32 -9.22 15.57
N VAL A 105 -10.26 -9.19 14.61
CA VAL A 105 -11.71 -9.13 14.89
C VAL A 105 -12.24 -10.47 15.40
N GLN A 106 -11.68 -11.58 14.92
CA GLN A 106 -12.10 -12.94 15.29
C GLN A 106 -11.33 -13.52 16.48
N ALA A 107 -10.36 -12.78 17.02
CA ALA A 107 -9.55 -13.24 18.15
C ALA A 107 -10.45 -13.50 19.39
N PRO A 108 -10.22 -14.60 20.12
CA PRO A 108 -10.90 -14.84 21.39
C PRO A 108 -10.53 -13.74 22.41
N PRO A 109 -11.35 -13.53 23.46
CA PRO A 109 -11.06 -12.55 24.50
C PRO A 109 -9.66 -12.78 25.10
N GLY A 110 -8.83 -11.75 25.06
CA GLY A 110 -7.42 -11.80 25.47
C GLY A 110 -6.73 -10.45 25.26
N PRO A 111 -5.40 -10.38 25.42
CA PRO A 111 -4.64 -9.17 25.14
C PRO A 111 -4.86 -8.70 23.70
N PHE A 112 -5.44 -7.51 23.56
CA PHE A 112 -5.77 -6.94 22.24
C PHE A 112 -4.59 -6.10 21.72
N GLU A 113 -3.94 -6.58 20.68
CA GLU A 113 -2.86 -5.87 19.98
C GLU A 113 -3.42 -4.84 18.99
N GLY A 114 -4.06 -3.78 19.48
CA GLY A 114 -4.77 -2.81 18.65
C GLY A 114 -3.92 -2.13 17.56
N TYR A 115 -2.61 -2.07 17.75
CA TYR A 115 -1.69 -1.56 16.73
C TYR A 115 -1.69 -2.45 15.46
N LEU A 116 -1.79 -3.78 15.58
CA LEU A 116 -1.90 -4.69 14.43
C LEU A 116 -3.14 -4.39 13.59
N LEU A 117 -4.27 -4.11 14.24
CA LEU A 117 -5.50 -3.73 13.56
C LEU A 117 -5.31 -2.43 12.76
N VAL A 118 -4.72 -1.41 13.39
CA VAL A 118 -4.42 -0.13 12.73
C VAL A 118 -3.47 -0.32 11.55
N MET A 119 -2.41 -1.13 11.73
CA MET A 119 -1.48 -1.45 10.64
C MET A 119 -2.19 -2.15 9.49
N GLY A 120 -3.02 -3.16 9.77
CA GLY A 120 -3.78 -3.90 8.76
C GLY A 120 -4.69 -2.99 7.94
N ILE A 121 -5.47 -2.13 8.61
CA ILE A 121 -6.35 -1.14 7.95
C ILE A 121 -5.53 -0.20 7.07
N TRP A 122 -4.42 0.34 7.60
CA TRP A 122 -3.57 1.27 6.85
C TRP A 122 -2.96 0.63 5.61
N ILE A 123 -2.54 -0.63 5.70
CA ILE A 123 -1.94 -1.36 4.58
C ILE A 123 -2.98 -1.67 3.49
N VAL A 124 -4.21 -2.02 3.87
CA VAL A 124 -5.32 -2.13 2.91
C VAL A 124 -5.57 -0.78 2.22
N PHE A 125 -5.66 0.30 3.00
CA PHE A 125 -5.86 1.65 2.45
C PHE A 125 -4.76 2.03 1.45
N HIS A 126 -3.49 1.78 1.78
CA HIS A 126 -2.37 2.06 0.88
C HIS A 126 -2.44 1.21 -0.40
N GLY A 127 -2.75 -0.09 -0.29
CA GLY A 127 -3.00 -0.97 -1.44
C GLY A 127 -4.10 -0.46 -2.36
N VAL A 128 -5.26 -0.11 -1.80
CA VAL A 128 -6.39 0.43 -2.58
C VAL A 128 -6.03 1.75 -3.24
N ALA A 129 -5.37 2.68 -2.53
CA ALA A 129 -4.97 3.97 -3.07
C ALA A 129 -4.02 3.81 -4.28
N LEU A 130 -3.03 2.92 -4.17
CA LEU A 130 -2.07 2.68 -5.25
C LEU A 130 -2.73 1.98 -6.44
N LEU A 131 -3.58 0.96 -6.22
CA LEU A 131 -4.36 0.33 -7.30
C LEU A 131 -5.27 1.31 -8.03
N ALA A 132 -5.96 2.18 -7.29
CA ALA A 132 -6.81 3.22 -7.88
C ALA A 132 -5.99 4.18 -8.75
N HIS A 133 -4.82 4.62 -8.28
CA HIS A 133 -3.91 5.45 -9.05
C HIS A 133 -3.46 4.77 -10.36
N LEU A 134 -3.01 3.51 -10.27
CA LEU A 134 -2.56 2.73 -11.42
C LEU A 134 -3.68 2.51 -12.44
N ALA A 135 -4.90 2.23 -11.99
CA ALA A 135 -6.06 2.03 -12.86
C ALA A 135 -6.45 3.31 -13.61
N ILE A 136 -6.46 4.46 -12.90
CA ILE A 136 -6.75 5.76 -13.51
C ILE A 136 -5.68 6.12 -14.56
N ARG A 137 -4.40 5.81 -14.29
CA ARG A 137 -3.29 6.05 -15.21
C ARG A 137 -3.35 5.16 -16.45
N ALA A 138 -3.54 3.86 -16.29
CA ALA A 138 -3.61 2.92 -17.43
C ALA A 138 -4.75 3.30 -18.40
N GLY A 139 -5.89 3.76 -17.87
CA GLY A 139 -6.98 4.27 -18.69
C GLY A 139 -6.64 5.58 -19.43
N ALA A 140 -5.60 6.31 -19.03
CA ALA A 140 -5.13 7.51 -19.73
C ALA A 140 -4.15 7.22 -20.86
N GLU A 141 -3.24 6.27 -20.66
CA GLU A 141 -2.24 5.86 -21.66
C GLU A 141 -2.88 5.18 -22.87
N GLY A 142 -3.86 4.30 -22.65
CA GLY A 142 -4.58 3.61 -23.72
C GLY A 142 -5.28 4.55 -24.72
N ARG A 143 -5.52 5.81 -24.35
CA ARG A 143 -6.08 6.83 -25.26
C ARG A 143 -5.05 7.39 -26.22
N HIS A 144 -3.83 7.64 -25.75
CA HIS A 144 -2.77 8.21 -26.58
C HIS A 144 -2.26 7.23 -27.65
N ALA A 145 -2.38 5.93 -27.40
CA ALA A 145 -2.02 4.90 -28.39
C ALA A 145 -3.03 4.79 -29.56
N ASN A 146 -4.26 5.28 -29.39
CA ASN A 146 -5.35 5.13 -30.36
C ASN A 146 -5.68 6.43 -31.12
N SER A 147 -4.98 7.53 -30.83
CA SER A 147 -5.11 8.85 -31.48
C SER A 147 -3.98 9.09 -32.47
#